data_AF-A0A8J8M9U2-F1
#
_entry.id   AF-A0A8J8M9U2-F1
#
_cell.length_a   1.000
_cell.length_b   1.000
_cell.length_c   1.000
_cell.angle_alpha   90.00
_cell.angle_beta   90.00
_cell.angle_gamma   90.00
#
_symmetry.space_group_name_H-M   'P 1'
#
loop_
_entity.id
_entity.type
_entity.pdbx_description
1 polymer ?
#
loop_
_entity_poly.entity_id
_entity_poly.type
_entity_poly.pdbx_seq_one_letter_code
_entity_poly.pdbx_strand_id
1 'polypeptide(L)'
;MRYANLDHFRGNVYTFKKGIKSERVINIGDYMQILAVDNLYRHMGINEEEIIRIEYYDLESYDGEYVILPLNFILFNSDYGKRQLRFSPKIIPVFIGISCISLNFSQEELNYLRQYAPIGCRDEYTLNLFRQVNIPAYLNGCLTATFPKREFDPKKMNKVFLVDIPKSLYNYIPTDLLNNVEYLTHQYYGNIDNSIEGMKIDEFTKNRLNKYKEEAALVVTSRLHCASPCMAMGIPVIFVKDKFSYTFSWIEKLIDFKSEQEYEEINWNPASINYEDMKKCILETSAKRIKETYNKYNELYMISSFYENRDKKEYVLFYTENIKKHADKYWNKKENIKYAFWGVTQITDLVYDYILKNFPNAQLVAIFDKYRDINFHGLISERLDQIDNYNEVCIIATGNSSCIEARELFKNSRNQKYYCLCFGNKYKII
;
A
#
# COMPACT_ATOMS: atom_id res chain seq x y z
N MET A 1 -5.36 18.25 1.06
CA MET A 1 -5.36 16.77 0.86
C MET A 1 -6.78 16.33 0.56
N ARG A 2 -6.98 15.28 -0.25
CA ARG A 2 -8.32 14.75 -0.59
C ARG A 2 -8.56 13.34 -0.07
N TYR A 3 -9.81 12.91 -0.13
CA TYR A 3 -10.20 11.53 0.14
C TYR A 3 -10.05 10.70 -1.14
N ALA A 4 -9.60 9.46 -1.00
CA ALA A 4 -9.51 8.51 -2.08
C ALA A 4 -10.24 7.21 -1.73
N ASN A 5 -10.65 6.48 -2.76
CA ASN A 5 -11.11 5.10 -2.65
C ASN A 5 -10.49 4.27 -3.79
N LEU A 6 -10.44 2.96 -3.59
CA LEU A 6 -9.96 2.04 -4.60
C LEU A 6 -10.91 2.00 -5.80
N ASP A 7 -10.29 1.79 -6.96
CA ASP A 7 -10.91 1.21 -8.15
C ASP A 7 -10.24 -0.15 -8.43
N HIS A 8 -10.92 -1.03 -9.15
CA HIS A 8 -10.42 -2.37 -9.45
C HIS A 8 -10.84 -2.89 -10.84
N PHE A 9 -10.92 -2.00 -11.83
CA PHE A 9 -11.31 -2.37 -13.17
C PHE A 9 -10.23 -3.22 -13.88
N ARG A 10 -8.96 -2.80 -13.84
CA ARG A 10 -7.86 -3.51 -14.54
C ARG A 10 -7.62 -4.95 -14.07
N GLY A 11 -7.87 -5.24 -12.79
CA GLY A 11 -7.73 -6.59 -12.24
C GLY A 11 -8.59 -7.62 -12.94
N ASN A 12 -9.66 -7.17 -13.60
CA ASN A 12 -10.67 -8.00 -14.21
C ASN A 12 -10.62 -8.01 -15.75
N VAL A 13 -10.05 -6.98 -16.39
CA VAL A 13 -10.10 -6.82 -17.86
C VAL A 13 -8.80 -7.26 -18.56
N TYR A 14 -7.63 -7.15 -17.92
CA TYR A 14 -6.36 -7.43 -18.61
C TYR A 14 -5.34 -8.14 -17.73
N THR A 15 -5.05 -9.41 -18.07
CA THR A 15 -3.73 -10.00 -17.78
C THR A 15 -3.01 -10.27 -19.09
N PHE A 16 -1.98 -9.49 -19.38
CA PHE A 16 -1.03 -9.79 -20.45
C PHE A 16 -0.09 -10.89 -19.97
N LYS A 17 -0.50 -12.16 -20.09
CA LYS A 17 0.41 -13.29 -19.97
C LYS A 17 0.78 -13.76 -21.38
N LYS A 18 2.04 -13.54 -21.79
CA LYS A 18 2.60 -14.02 -23.06
C LYS A 18 1.81 -13.59 -24.32
N GLY A 19 1.27 -12.37 -24.36
CA GLY A 19 0.60 -11.83 -25.56
C GLY A 19 -0.79 -12.41 -25.87
N ILE A 20 -1.38 -13.19 -24.96
CA ILE A 20 -2.74 -13.75 -25.12
C ILE A 20 -3.69 -12.99 -24.19
N LYS A 21 -4.75 -12.40 -24.77
CA LYS A 21 -5.91 -11.90 -24.00
C LYS A 21 -6.62 -13.13 -23.40
N SER A 22 -6.52 -13.32 -22.10
CA SER A 22 -7.29 -14.34 -21.37
C SER A 22 -8.51 -13.72 -20.71
N GLU A 23 -9.67 -14.33 -20.90
CA GLU A 23 -10.91 -13.99 -20.19
C GLU A 23 -10.71 -14.26 -18.69
N ARG A 24 -10.95 -13.25 -17.83
CA ARG A 24 -10.84 -13.36 -16.38
C ARG A 24 -12.21 -13.33 -15.73
N VAL A 25 -12.32 -13.98 -14.58
CA VAL A 25 -13.55 -14.01 -13.78
C VAL A 25 -13.69 -12.68 -13.04
N ILE A 26 -14.82 -12.00 -13.21
CA ILE A 26 -15.15 -10.82 -12.39
C ILE A 26 -15.92 -11.27 -11.15
N ASN A 27 -15.44 -10.84 -9.99
CA ASN A 27 -16.12 -11.04 -8.71
C ASN A 27 -16.73 -9.72 -8.22
N ILE A 28 -18.05 -9.59 -8.27
CA ILE A 28 -18.73 -8.37 -7.80
C ILE A 28 -18.58 -8.15 -6.29
N GLY A 29 -18.21 -9.19 -5.53
CA GLY A 29 -17.88 -9.08 -4.10
C GLY A 29 -16.67 -8.19 -3.82
N ASP A 30 -15.75 -8.04 -4.78
CA ASP A 30 -14.64 -7.09 -4.66
C ASP A 30 -15.14 -5.65 -4.77
N TYR A 31 -16.07 -5.38 -5.68
CA TYR A 31 -16.72 -4.06 -5.79
C TYR A 31 -17.62 -3.75 -4.60
N MET A 32 -18.28 -4.74 -4.00
CA MET A 32 -19.05 -4.53 -2.77
C MET A 32 -18.17 -4.03 -1.61
N GLN A 33 -16.90 -4.47 -1.54
CA GLN A 33 -15.95 -3.95 -0.57
C GLN A 33 -15.60 -2.47 -0.83
N ILE A 34 -15.44 -2.08 -2.10
CA ILE A 34 -15.21 -0.69 -2.52
C ILE A 34 -16.43 0.19 -2.18
N LEU A 35 -17.64 -0.28 -2.52
CA LEU A 35 -18.90 0.39 -2.20
C LEU A 35 -19.15 0.52 -0.70
N ALA A 36 -18.60 -0.39 0.11
CA ALA A 36 -18.67 -0.28 1.57
C ALA A 36 -17.82 0.88 2.11
N VAL A 37 -16.70 1.22 1.45
CA VAL A 37 -15.94 2.44 1.76
C VAL A 37 -16.72 3.68 1.29
N ASP A 38 -17.40 3.63 0.15
CA ASP A 38 -18.31 4.73 -0.26
C ASP A 38 -19.46 4.92 0.72
N ASN A 39 -19.98 3.84 1.32
CA ASN A 39 -20.96 3.89 2.39
C ASN A 39 -20.40 4.58 3.65
N LEU A 40 -19.16 4.29 4.01
CA LEU A 40 -18.47 4.98 5.11
C LEU A 40 -18.30 6.48 4.81
N TYR A 41 -17.93 6.86 3.58
CA TYR A 41 -17.84 8.26 3.20
C TYR A 41 -19.18 9.00 3.23
N ARG A 42 -20.26 8.36 2.76
CA ARG A 42 -21.62 8.89 2.93
C ARG A 42 -21.98 9.11 4.39
N HIS A 43 -21.63 8.16 5.28
CA HIS A 43 -21.80 8.33 6.73
C HIS A 43 -20.98 9.50 7.30
N MET A 44 -19.82 9.80 6.70
CA MET A 44 -18.98 10.94 7.07
C MET A 44 -19.48 12.28 6.51
N GLY A 45 -20.48 12.27 5.61
CA GLY A 45 -20.97 13.47 4.91
C GLY A 45 -20.07 13.92 3.75
N ILE A 46 -19.26 13.02 3.19
CA ILE A 46 -18.36 13.30 2.05
C ILE A 46 -19.07 12.90 0.75
N ASN A 47 -19.12 13.81 -0.22
CA ASN A 47 -19.77 13.56 -1.50
C ASN A 47 -18.87 12.73 -2.43
N GLU A 48 -19.49 11.95 -3.32
CA GLU A 48 -18.76 11.07 -4.25
C GLU A 48 -17.79 11.84 -5.17
N GLU A 49 -18.15 13.07 -5.55
CA GLU A 49 -17.33 13.97 -6.40
C GLU A 49 -16.03 14.40 -5.71
N GLU A 50 -15.98 14.36 -4.38
CA GLU A 50 -14.79 14.72 -3.59
C GLU A 50 -13.77 13.58 -3.56
N ILE A 51 -14.18 12.35 -3.90
CA ILE A 51 -13.40 11.12 -3.78
C ILE A 51 -12.60 10.87 -5.06
N ILE A 52 -11.28 10.74 -4.90
CA ILE A 52 -10.39 10.30 -5.99
C ILE A 52 -10.43 8.78 -6.09
N ARG A 53 -10.73 8.24 -7.28
CA ARG A 53 -10.63 6.82 -7.58
C ARG A 53 -9.21 6.46 -8.00
N ILE A 54 -8.61 5.48 -7.33
CA ILE A 54 -7.25 5.02 -7.63
C ILE A 54 -7.27 3.52 -7.88
N GLU A 55 -6.85 3.12 -9.07
CA GLU A 55 -6.73 1.71 -9.43
C GLU A 55 -5.78 0.96 -8.50
N TYR A 56 -6.19 -0.21 -8.01
CA TYR A 56 -5.40 -1.00 -7.06
C TYR A 56 -3.96 -1.27 -7.56
N TYR A 57 -3.78 -1.47 -8.86
CA TYR A 57 -2.46 -1.74 -9.46
C TYR A 57 -1.59 -0.48 -9.61
N ASP A 58 -2.19 0.71 -9.52
CA ASP A 58 -1.53 2.00 -9.70
C ASP A 58 -1.17 2.64 -8.33
N LEU A 59 -1.45 1.97 -7.20
CA LEU A 59 -1.18 2.50 -5.85
C LEU A 59 0.28 2.85 -5.59
N GLU A 60 1.23 2.12 -6.18
CA GLU A 60 2.65 2.41 -6.03
C GLU A 60 3.10 3.61 -6.88
N SER A 61 2.60 3.69 -8.12
CA SER A 61 3.00 4.68 -9.13
C SER A 61 2.16 5.96 -9.12
N TYR A 62 1.15 6.04 -8.25
CA TYR A 62 0.28 7.20 -8.13
C TYR A 62 1.09 8.48 -7.88
N ASP A 63 0.96 9.48 -8.76
CA ASP A 63 1.66 10.77 -8.66
C ASP A 63 0.70 11.97 -8.68
N GLY A 64 -0.56 11.74 -8.29
CA GLY A 64 -1.58 12.79 -8.21
C GLY A 64 -1.36 13.76 -7.04
N GLU A 65 -2.45 14.22 -6.43
CA GLU A 65 -2.40 15.02 -5.21
C GLU A 65 -2.24 14.15 -3.96
N TYR A 66 -1.89 14.72 -2.82
CA TYR A 66 -1.88 13.96 -1.57
C TYR A 66 -3.30 13.50 -1.20
N VAL A 67 -3.44 12.22 -0.84
CA VAL A 67 -4.74 11.60 -0.53
C VAL A 67 -4.72 10.71 0.70
N ILE A 68 -5.86 10.59 1.37
CA ILE A 68 -6.13 9.53 2.35
C ILE A 68 -6.84 8.38 1.67
N LEU A 69 -6.33 7.16 1.85
CA LEU A 69 -6.92 5.95 1.28
C LEU A 69 -7.32 4.95 2.37
N PRO A 70 -8.60 4.87 2.75
CA PRO A 70 -9.12 3.81 3.59
C PRO A 70 -9.09 2.47 2.83
N LEU A 71 -8.57 1.43 3.48
CA LEU A 71 -8.44 0.09 2.90
C LEU A 71 -9.32 -0.91 3.64
N ASN A 72 -10.31 -1.41 2.93
CA ASN A 72 -11.15 -2.55 3.31
C ASN A 72 -11.14 -3.54 2.15
N PHE A 73 -10.04 -4.29 2.01
CA PHE A 73 -9.82 -5.16 0.87
C PHE A 73 -8.84 -6.27 1.21
N ILE A 74 -8.72 -7.28 0.35
CA ILE A 74 -7.60 -8.22 0.45
C ILE A 74 -6.30 -7.48 0.15
N LEU A 75 -5.33 -7.56 1.06
CA LEU A 75 -4.02 -6.94 0.88
C LEU A 75 -3.06 -8.01 0.36
N PHE A 76 -2.68 -7.90 -0.91
CA PHE A 76 -1.71 -8.78 -1.55
C PHE A 76 -0.74 -7.98 -2.42
N ASN A 77 0.49 -8.50 -2.53
CA ASN A 77 1.49 -7.97 -3.44
C ASN A 77 1.19 -8.45 -4.85
N SER A 78 0.71 -7.54 -5.71
CA SER A 78 0.28 -7.85 -7.07
C SER A 78 1.38 -8.43 -7.96
N ASP A 79 2.65 -8.18 -7.62
CA ASP A 79 3.78 -8.59 -8.46
C ASP A 79 4.52 -9.80 -7.87
N TYR A 80 3.88 -10.52 -6.93
CA TYR A 80 4.39 -11.77 -6.35
C TYR A 80 5.81 -11.62 -5.77
N GLY A 81 6.07 -10.51 -5.07
CA GLY A 81 7.37 -10.23 -4.43
C GLY A 81 8.44 -9.66 -5.36
N LYS A 82 8.11 -9.41 -6.64
CA LYS A 82 9.02 -8.68 -7.56
C LYS A 82 9.17 -7.20 -7.20
N ARG A 83 8.20 -6.64 -6.49
CA ARG A 83 8.23 -5.30 -5.90
C ARG A 83 7.89 -5.36 -4.42
N GLN A 84 8.21 -4.32 -3.68
CA GLN A 84 7.73 -4.18 -2.30
C GLN A 84 6.28 -3.69 -2.29
N LEU A 85 5.46 -4.18 -1.36
CA LEU A 85 4.12 -3.69 -1.07
C LEU A 85 4.22 -2.34 -0.35
N ARG A 86 4.44 -1.28 -1.12
CA ARG A 86 4.41 0.11 -0.67
C ARG A 86 3.54 0.94 -1.60
N PHE A 87 2.80 1.88 -1.04
CA PHE A 87 2.07 2.85 -1.84
C PHE A 87 2.95 4.06 -2.14
N SER A 88 2.54 4.84 -3.12
CA SER A 88 3.13 6.14 -3.39
C SER A 88 3.24 6.97 -2.09
N PRO A 89 4.31 7.75 -1.91
CA PRO A 89 4.43 8.70 -0.79
C PRO A 89 3.28 9.72 -0.72
N LYS A 90 2.51 9.88 -1.81
CA LYS A 90 1.32 10.74 -1.85
C LYS A 90 0.05 10.07 -1.34
N ILE A 91 0.09 8.77 -1.04
CA ILE A 91 -1.02 8.02 -0.46
C ILE A 91 -0.77 7.81 1.03
N ILE A 92 -1.70 8.28 1.85
CA ILE A 92 -1.72 8.06 3.29
C ILE A 92 -2.77 6.97 3.57
N PRO A 93 -2.37 5.70 3.75
CA PRO A 93 -3.33 4.62 3.95
C PRO A 93 -3.93 4.61 5.35
N VAL A 94 -5.20 4.22 5.44
CA VAL A 94 -5.88 3.89 6.70
C VAL A 94 -6.42 2.46 6.59
N PHE A 95 -5.73 1.50 7.20
CA PHE A 95 -6.12 0.09 7.13
C PHE A 95 -7.33 -0.20 8.03
N ILE A 96 -8.52 -0.35 7.46
CA ILE A 96 -9.79 -0.52 8.20
C ILE A 96 -10.16 -2.00 8.38
N GLY A 97 -10.15 -2.78 7.30
CA GLY A 97 -10.63 -4.16 7.30
C GLY A 97 -9.90 -4.98 6.25
N ILE A 98 -8.58 -5.13 6.41
CA ILE A 98 -7.74 -5.87 5.45
C ILE A 98 -7.59 -7.33 5.80
N SER A 99 -7.36 -8.16 4.79
CA SER A 99 -7.08 -9.59 4.95
C SER A 99 -5.78 -9.95 4.24
N CYS A 100 -4.92 -10.72 4.90
CA CYS A 100 -3.63 -11.15 4.38
C CYS A 100 -3.57 -12.68 4.27
N ILE A 101 -2.99 -13.17 3.19
CA ILE A 101 -2.81 -14.61 2.95
C ILE A 101 -1.65 -15.18 3.78
N SER A 102 -0.62 -14.37 4.02
CA SER A 102 0.54 -14.70 4.85
C SER A 102 1.32 -13.43 5.20
N LEU A 103 2.34 -13.55 6.06
CA LEU A 103 3.36 -12.51 6.31
C LEU A 103 4.59 -12.68 5.42
N ASN A 104 4.42 -13.00 4.15
CA ASN A 104 5.55 -13.01 3.20
C ASN A 104 5.95 -11.57 2.81
N PHE A 105 6.23 -10.76 3.83
CA PHE A 105 6.65 -9.37 3.74
C PHE A 105 8.11 -9.26 4.19
N SER A 106 8.90 -8.51 3.45
CA SER A 106 10.22 -8.05 3.86
C SER A 106 10.13 -7.21 5.13
N GLN A 107 11.25 -7.10 5.86
CA GLN A 107 11.35 -6.22 7.03
C GLN A 107 10.96 -4.77 6.70
N GLU A 108 11.28 -4.37 5.48
CA GLU A 108 10.98 -3.08 4.89
C GLU A 108 9.47 -2.83 4.66
N GLU A 109 8.72 -3.84 4.24
CA GLU A 109 7.26 -3.79 4.13
C GLU A 109 6.59 -3.83 5.51
N LEU A 110 7.10 -4.64 6.43
CA LEU A 110 6.62 -4.68 7.82
C LEU A 110 6.82 -3.34 8.53
N ASN A 111 7.95 -2.67 8.30
CA ASN A 111 8.21 -1.33 8.85
C ASN A 111 7.25 -0.29 8.26
N TYR A 112 6.97 -0.36 6.96
CA TYR A 112 5.97 0.49 6.30
C TYR A 112 4.57 0.28 6.89
N LEU A 113 4.11 -0.97 7.05
CA LEU A 113 2.82 -1.27 7.67
C LEU A 113 2.75 -0.76 9.12
N ARG A 114 3.84 -0.92 9.89
CA ARG A 114 3.93 -0.43 11.28
C ARG A 114 3.75 1.09 11.39
N GLN A 115 4.21 1.86 10.41
CA GLN A 115 4.05 3.32 10.38
C GLN A 115 2.59 3.78 10.40
N TYR A 116 1.69 2.97 9.84
CA TYR A 116 0.26 3.27 9.72
C TYR A 116 -0.62 2.41 10.64
N ALA A 117 -0.02 1.82 11.66
CA ALA A 117 -0.73 1.09 12.70
C ALA A 117 -1.65 2.04 13.52
N PRO A 118 -2.74 1.53 14.16
CA PRO A 118 -3.11 0.12 14.20
C PRO A 118 -3.70 -0.39 12.88
N ILE A 119 -3.42 -1.65 12.56
CA ILE A 119 -3.99 -2.31 11.38
C ILE A 119 -5.37 -2.88 11.74
N GLY A 120 -6.40 -2.43 11.01
CA GLY A 120 -7.72 -3.02 11.10
C GLY A 120 -7.80 -4.29 10.25
N CYS A 121 -7.98 -5.43 10.90
CA CYS A 121 -7.96 -6.76 10.28
C CYS A 121 -9.39 -7.25 10.01
N ARG A 122 -9.62 -7.86 8.86
CA ARG A 122 -10.90 -8.46 8.50
C ARG A 122 -11.16 -9.76 9.24
N ASP A 123 -10.12 -10.56 9.46
CA ASP A 123 -10.21 -11.92 10.02
C ASP A 123 -9.15 -12.16 11.10
N GLU A 124 -9.42 -13.16 11.95
CA GLU A 124 -8.55 -13.48 13.09
C GLU A 124 -7.17 -13.95 12.67
N TYR A 125 -7.08 -14.66 11.53
CA TYR A 125 -5.80 -15.08 10.98
C TYR A 125 -4.91 -13.88 10.68
N THR A 126 -5.42 -12.87 9.96
CA THR A 126 -4.71 -11.63 9.66
C THR A 126 -4.33 -10.86 10.93
N LEU A 127 -5.21 -10.82 11.93
CA LEU A 127 -4.90 -10.22 13.24
C LEU A 127 -3.71 -10.91 13.90
N ASN A 128 -3.73 -12.25 13.94
CA ASN A 128 -2.67 -13.04 14.57
C ASN A 128 -1.34 -12.89 13.84
N LEU A 129 -1.37 -12.83 12.51
CA LEU A 129 -0.19 -12.52 11.71
C LEU A 129 0.47 -11.21 12.15
N PHE A 130 -0.26 -10.09 12.21
CA PHE A 130 0.34 -8.81 12.62
C PHE A 130 0.83 -8.80 14.07
N ARG A 131 0.11 -9.48 14.98
CA ARG A 131 0.54 -9.62 16.39
C ARG A 131 1.84 -10.41 16.53
N GLN A 132 2.06 -11.46 15.74
CA GLN A 132 3.29 -12.25 15.75
C GLN A 132 4.54 -11.41 15.45
N VAL A 133 4.40 -10.33 14.69
CA VAL A 133 5.50 -9.41 14.32
C VAL A 133 5.44 -8.06 15.07
N ASN A 134 4.70 -8.01 16.18
CA ASN A 134 4.54 -6.85 17.06
C ASN A 134 4.07 -5.58 16.33
N ILE A 135 3.17 -5.72 15.34
CA ILE A 135 2.49 -4.59 14.73
C ILE A 135 1.12 -4.45 15.40
N PRO A 136 0.78 -3.26 15.98
CA PRO A 136 -0.52 -3.06 16.60
C PRO A 136 -1.65 -3.32 15.60
N ALA A 137 -2.59 -4.16 15.97
CA ALA A 137 -3.69 -4.59 15.11
C ALA A 137 -4.93 -4.96 15.94
N TYR A 138 -6.10 -4.85 15.33
CA TYR A 138 -7.39 -5.20 15.93
C TYR A 138 -8.31 -5.87 14.91
N LEU A 139 -9.22 -6.73 15.38
CA LEU A 139 -10.24 -7.34 14.52
C LEU A 139 -11.36 -6.33 14.28
N ASN A 140 -11.62 -6.01 13.02
CA ASN A 140 -12.67 -5.10 12.59
C ASN A 140 -13.79 -5.81 11.81
N GLY A 141 -13.50 -6.96 11.18
CA GLY A 141 -14.39 -7.51 10.17
C GLY A 141 -14.35 -6.72 8.86
N CYS A 142 -15.33 -6.94 7.99
CA CYS A 142 -15.42 -6.24 6.71
C CYS A 142 -16.44 -5.10 6.77
N LEU A 143 -16.13 -3.93 6.18
CA LEU A 143 -17.09 -2.83 6.06
C LEU A 143 -18.36 -3.21 5.27
N THR A 144 -18.36 -4.29 4.49
CA THR A 144 -19.60 -4.79 3.86
C THR A 144 -20.68 -5.15 4.89
N ALA A 145 -20.31 -5.39 6.15
CA ALA A 145 -21.26 -5.59 7.24
C ALA A 145 -21.93 -4.29 7.72
N THR A 146 -21.65 -3.14 7.09
CA THR A 146 -22.18 -1.83 7.50
C THR A 146 -23.14 -1.18 6.52
N PHE A 147 -23.59 -1.90 5.49
CA PHE A 147 -24.64 -1.38 4.63
C PHE A 147 -25.91 -1.04 5.42
N PRO A 148 -26.65 0.01 5.01
CA PRO A 148 -27.82 0.47 5.75
C PRO A 148 -28.90 -0.60 5.81
N LYS A 149 -29.55 -0.74 6.96
CA LYS A 149 -30.73 -1.60 7.12
C LYS A 149 -31.83 -1.12 6.17
N ARG A 150 -32.59 -2.07 5.60
CA ARG A 150 -33.77 -1.73 4.78
C ARG A 150 -34.91 -1.17 5.63
N GLU A 151 -35.70 -0.26 5.04
CA GLU A 151 -36.84 0.41 5.70
C GLU A 151 -38.18 -0.29 5.45
N PHE A 152 -38.20 -1.36 4.64
CA PHE A 152 -39.42 -2.03 4.21
C PHE A 152 -39.91 -3.10 5.19
N ASP A 153 -41.23 -3.33 5.21
CA ASP A 153 -41.85 -4.44 5.92
C ASP A 153 -41.40 -5.78 5.29
N PRO A 154 -40.67 -6.65 6.02
CA PRO A 154 -40.21 -7.94 5.52
C PRO A 154 -41.34 -8.82 4.99
N LYS A 155 -42.58 -8.63 5.47
CA LYS A 155 -43.76 -9.40 5.02
C LYS A 155 -44.16 -9.14 3.57
N LYS A 156 -43.66 -8.06 2.96
CA LYS A 156 -43.88 -7.75 1.54
C LYS A 156 -42.88 -8.45 0.61
N MET A 157 -41.84 -9.07 1.18
CA MET A 157 -40.80 -9.75 0.42
C MET A 157 -41.11 -11.24 0.34
N ASN A 158 -41.03 -11.80 -0.87
CA ASN A 158 -41.36 -13.21 -1.12
C ASN A 158 -40.28 -13.97 -1.89
N LYS A 159 -39.21 -13.31 -2.36
CA LYS A 159 -38.17 -13.96 -3.17
C LYS A 159 -37.08 -14.60 -2.32
N VAL A 160 -36.71 -15.82 -2.70
CA VAL A 160 -35.53 -16.51 -2.19
C VAL A 160 -34.41 -16.37 -3.22
N PHE A 161 -33.26 -15.84 -2.83
CA PHE A 161 -32.10 -15.77 -3.71
C PHE A 161 -31.12 -16.90 -3.38
N LEU A 162 -30.83 -17.75 -4.36
CA LEU A 162 -29.78 -18.77 -4.27
C LEU A 162 -28.56 -18.26 -5.04
N VAL A 163 -27.51 -17.88 -4.30
CA VAL A 163 -26.34 -17.18 -4.85
C VAL A 163 -25.08 -18.03 -4.71
N ASP A 164 -24.62 -18.62 -5.82
CA ASP A 164 -23.43 -19.49 -5.87
C ASP A 164 -23.42 -20.60 -4.79
N ILE A 165 -24.57 -21.24 -4.54
CA ILE A 165 -24.67 -22.32 -3.54
C ILE A 165 -23.98 -23.62 -4.03
N PRO A 166 -23.46 -24.46 -3.12
CA PRO A 166 -22.89 -25.75 -3.49
C PRO A 166 -23.93 -26.68 -4.12
N LYS A 167 -23.51 -27.50 -5.10
CA LYS A 167 -24.42 -28.45 -5.77
C LYS A 167 -25.02 -29.48 -4.80
N SER A 168 -24.27 -29.88 -3.78
CA SER A 168 -24.72 -30.81 -2.73
C SER A 168 -25.89 -30.26 -1.91
N LEU A 169 -26.06 -28.94 -1.81
CA LEU A 169 -27.13 -28.33 -1.02
C LEU A 169 -28.52 -28.52 -1.63
N TYR A 170 -28.64 -28.67 -2.95
CA TYR A 170 -29.95 -28.69 -3.64
C TYR A 170 -30.91 -29.75 -3.10
N ASN A 171 -30.39 -30.90 -2.67
CA ASN A 171 -31.18 -32.00 -2.14
C ASN A 171 -31.77 -31.71 -0.75
N TYR A 172 -31.31 -30.66 -0.07
CA TYR A 172 -31.72 -30.28 1.28
C TYR A 172 -32.69 -29.10 1.28
N ILE A 173 -32.88 -28.42 0.15
CA ILE A 173 -33.74 -27.22 0.07
C ILE A 173 -35.22 -27.65 0.11
N PRO A 174 -36.03 -27.16 1.08
CA PRO A 174 -37.46 -27.42 1.11
C PRO A 174 -38.14 -26.97 -0.19
N THR A 175 -39.03 -27.81 -0.72
CA THR A 175 -39.71 -27.58 -2.00
C THR A 175 -40.49 -26.25 -2.01
N ASP A 176 -41.10 -25.87 -0.89
CA ASP A 176 -41.87 -24.62 -0.78
C ASP A 176 -41.02 -23.36 -1.01
N LEU A 177 -39.73 -23.39 -0.66
CA LEU A 177 -38.80 -22.28 -0.91
C LEU A 177 -38.43 -22.15 -2.38
N LEU A 178 -38.56 -23.22 -3.16
CA LEU A 178 -38.23 -23.23 -4.60
C LEU A 178 -39.33 -22.55 -5.45
N ASN A 179 -40.51 -22.28 -4.89
CA ASN A 179 -41.63 -21.68 -5.63
C ASN A 179 -41.36 -20.22 -6.08
N ASN A 180 -40.57 -19.47 -5.31
CA ASN A 180 -40.25 -18.05 -5.58
C ASN A 180 -38.73 -17.81 -5.58
N VAL A 181 -37.99 -18.72 -6.21
CA VAL A 181 -36.53 -18.70 -6.20
C VAL A 181 -35.95 -17.97 -7.40
N GLU A 182 -34.88 -17.19 -7.18
CA GLU A 182 -34.05 -16.62 -8.24
C GLU A 182 -32.60 -17.06 -8.05
N TYR A 183 -32.04 -17.66 -9.11
CA TYR A 183 -30.66 -18.14 -9.14
C TYR A 183 -29.74 -17.04 -9.65
N LEU A 184 -28.72 -16.72 -8.87
CA LEU A 184 -27.80 -15.63 -9.17
C LEU A 184 -26.36 -16.07 -8.94
N THR A 185 -25.44 -15.36 -9.59
CA THR A 185 -24.01 -15.51 -9.37
C THR A 185 -23.36 -14.19 -8.99
N HIS A 186 -22.24 -14.24 -8.28
CA HIS A 186 -21.32 -13.12 -8.10
C HIS A 186 -20.05 -13.27 -8.94
N GLN A 187 -19.92 -14.36 -9.71
CA GLN A 187 -18.77 -14.66 -10.56
C GLN A 187 -19.17 -14.70 -12.04
N TYR A 188 -18.64 -13.76 -12.81
CA TYR A 188 -18.96 -13.60 -14.23
C TYR A 188 -17.75 -13.97 -15.09
N TYR A 189 -17.96 -14.83 -16.08
CA TYR A 189 -16.94 -15.37 -16.97
C TYR A 189 -17.18 -14.88 -18.40
N GLY A 190 -16.12 -14.65 -19.18
CA GLY A 190 -16.21 -14.34 -20.61
C GLY A 190 -16.32 -12.84 -20.91
N ASN A 191 -17.07 -12.49 -21.98
CA ASN A 191 -17.32 -11.10 -22.35
C ASN A 191 -18.16 -10.41 -21.27
N ILE A 192 -17.48 -9.56 -20.49
CA ILE A 192 -18.10 -8.90 -19.36
C ILE A 192 -19.24 -7.98 -19.77
N ASP A 193 -19.09 -7.21 -20.85
CA ASP A 193 -20.08 -6.23 -21.28
C ASP A 193 -21.42 -6.94 -21.56
N ASN A 194 -21.39 -8.15 -22.11
CA ASN A 194 -22.61 -8.94 -22.29
C ASN A 194 -23.17 -9.46 -20.95
N SER A 195 -22.31 -9.80 -20.00
CA SER A 195 -22.67 -10.40 -18.71
C SER A 195 -23.26 -9.39 -17.71
N ILE A 196 -22.93 -8.10 -17.87
CA ILE A 196 -23.43 -6.99 -17.05
C ILE A 196 -24.30 -6.02 -17.87
N GLU A 197 -24.83 -6.48 -19.01
CA GLU A 197 -25.78 -5.71 -19.84
C GLU A 197 -25.23 -4.34 -20.29
N GLY A 198 -23.91 -4.24 -20.49
CA GLY A 198 -23.21 -3.03 -20.90
C GLY A 198 -23.06 -1.98 -19.80
N MET A 199 -23.48 -2.27 -18.57
CA MET A 199 -23.34 -1.37 -17.43
C MET A 199 -21.88 -1.23 -17.00
N LYS A 200 -21.56 -0.17 -16.26
CA LYS A 200 -20.32 -0.18 -15.48
C LYS A 200 -20.45 -1.17 -14.32
N ILE A 201 -19.36 -1.83 -13.97
CA ILE A 201 -19.37 -2.89 -12.96
C ILE A 201 -19.76 -2.40 -11.55
N ASP A 202 -19.45 -1.14 -11.21
CA ASP A 202 -19.86 -0.50 -9.98
C ASP A 202 -21.38 -0.25 -9.96
N GLU A 203 -21.94 0.23 -11.06
CA GLU A 203 -23.38 0.39 -11.27
C GLU A 203 -24.11 -0.96 -11.20
N PHE A 204 -23.61 -1.98 -11.90
CA PHE A 204 -24.14 -3.33 -11.84
C PHE A 204 -24.15 -3.89 -10.41
N THR A 205 -23.06 -3.66 -9.66
CA THR A 205 -22.95 -4.11 -8.26
C THR A 205 -23.91 -3.35 -7.35
N LYS A 206 -24.07 -2.03 -7.54
CA LYS A 206 -25.06 -1.20 -6.84
C LYS A 206 -26.49 -1.72 -7.11
N ASN A 207 -26.82 -2.00 -8.38
CA ASN A 207 -28.11 -2.57 -8.77
C ASN A 207 -28.35 -3.94 -8.14
N ARG A 208 -27.32 -4.80 -8.06
CA ARG A 208 -27.44 -6.10 -7.40
C ARG A 208 -27.72 -5.97 -5.89
N LEU A 209 -27.05 -5.05 -5.20
CA LEU A 209 -27.31 -4.78 -3.78
C LEU A 209 -28.73 -4.25 -3.56
N ASN A 210 -29.19 -3.32 -4.41
CA ASN A 210 -30.56 -2.79 -4.33
C ASN A 210 -31.59 -3.89 -4.55
N LYS A 211 -31.38 -4.78 -5.54
CA LYS A 211 -32.26 -5.93 -5.75
C LYS A 211 -32.41 -6.82 -4.52
N TYR A 212 -31.29 -7.17 -3.86
CA TYR A 212 -31.37 -7.91 -2.61
C TYR A 212 -32.13 -7.14 -1.53
N LYS A 213 -31.83 -5.85 -1.37
CA LYS A 213 -32.47 -4.97 -0.38
C LYS A 213 -33.99 -4.91 -0.55
N GLU A 214 -34.44 -4.80 -1.79
CA GLU A 214 -35.83 -4.52 -2.17
C GLU A 214 -36.70 -5.74 -2.37
N GLU A 215 -36.14 -6.93 -2.62
CA GLU A 215 -36.93 -8.10 -3.00
C GLU A 215 -36.73 -9.32 -2.08
N ALA A 216 -35.61 -9.41 -1.36
CA ALA A 216 -35.22 -10.65 -0.69
C ALA A 216 -36.04 -10.92 0.57
N ALA A 217 -36.72 -12.07 0.60
CA ALA A 217 -37.21 -12.69 1.84
C ALA A 217 -36.09 -13.47 2.54
N LEU A 218 -35.26 -14.16 1.76
CA LEU A 218 -34.14 -14.98 2.22
C LEU A 218 -33.02 -14.98 1.18
N VAL A 219 -31.77 -14.96 1.64
CA VAL A 219 -30.58 -15.19 0.79
C VAL A 219 -29.85 -16.43 1.27
N VAL A 220 -29.62 -17.38 0.38
CA VAL A 220 -28.78 -18.56 0.62
C VAL A 220 -27.54 -18.44 -0.26
N THR A 221 -26.35 -18.51 0.33
CA THR A 221 -25.13 -18.26 -0.45
C THR A 221 -23.92 -19.00 0.09
N SER A 222 -22.89 -19.17 -0.77
CA SER A 222 -21.55 -19.58 -0.37
C SER A 222 -20.50 -18.46 -0.46
N ARG A 223 -20.94 -17.21 -0.62
CA ARG A 223 -20.09 -16.03 -0.79
C ARG A 223 -20.17 -15.11 0.43
N LEU A 224 -19.02 -14.87 1.06
CA LEU A 224 -18.90 -13.91 2.17
C LEU A 224 -19.45 -12.53 1.80
N HIS A 225 -19.05 -12.01 0.63
CA HIS A 225 -19.51 -10.70 0.16
C HIS A 225 -20.91 -10.73 -0.47
N CYS A 226 -21.65 -11.84 -0.42
CA CYS A 226 -23.11 -11.82 -0.55
C CYS A 226 -23.77 -11.89 0.83
N ALA A 227 -23.29 -12.76 1.72
CA ALA A 227 -23.83 -12.96 3.05
C ALA A 227 -23.74 -11.69 3.91
N SER A 228 -22.54 -11.12 4.02
CA SER A 228 -22.23 -9.94 4.84
C SER A 228 -23.11 -8.71 4.53
N PRO A 229 -23.21 -8.23 3.28
CA PRO A 229 -24.06 -7.09 2.97
C PRO A 229 -25.56 -7.39 3.16
N CYS A 230 -26.02 -8.60 2.80
CA CYS A 230 -27.42 -8.97 2.99
C CYS A 230 -27.81 -9.03 4.48
N MET A 231 -26.96 -9.63 5.30
CA MET A 231 -27.09 -9.62 6.76
C MET A 231 -27.15 -8.18 7.29
N ALA A 232 -26.23 -7.31 6.85
CA ALA A 232 -26.20 -5.90 7.26
C ALA A 232 -27.49 -5.16 6.88
N MET A 233 -28.10 -5.47 5.74
CA MET A 233 -29.36 -4.87 5.30
C MET A 233 -30.58 -5.40 6.08
N GLY A 234 -30.41 -6.35 7.00
CA GLY A 234 -31.49 -6.96 7.78
C GLY A 234 -32.25 -8.06 7.02
N ILE A 235 -31.59 -8.69 6.04
CA ILE A 235 -32.13 -9.82 5.28
C ILE A 235 -31.73 -11.11 6.02
N PRO A 236 -32.65 -12.07 6.23
CA PRO A 236 -32.30 -13.43 6.65
C PRO A 236 -31.28 -14.06 5.70
N VAL A 237 -30.21 -14.65 6.24
CA VAL A 237 -29.13 -15.25 5.47
C VAL A 237 -28.86 -16.67 5.96
N ILE A 238 -28.78 -17.61 5.01
CA ILE A 238 -28.18 -18.93 5.22
C ILE A 238 -26.84 -18.93 4.49
N PHE A 239 -25.75 -18.99 5.25
CA PHE A 239 -24.41 -19.05 4.70
C PHE A 239 -23.89 -20.49 4.78
N VAL A 240 -23.46 -21.04 3.65
CA VAL A 240 -23.05 -22.45 3.53
C VAL A 240 -21.73 -22.59 2.79
N LYS A 241 -20.91 -23.55 3.20
CA LYS A 241 -19.66 -23.84 2.47
C LYS A 241 -19.18 -25.26 2.70
N ASP A 242 -18.79 -25.95 1.64
CA ASP A 242 -18.19 -27.29 1.76
C ASP A 242 -16.93 -27.28 2.66
N LYS A 243 -16.17 -26.18 2.65
CA LYS A 243 -14.99 -25.96 3.51
C LYS A 243 -14.90 -24.51 3.97
N PHE A 244 -14.65 -24.30 5.25
CA PHE A 244 -14.49 -22.96 5.81
C PHE A 244 -13.10 -22.39 5.56
N SER A 245 -13.06 -21.15 5.08
CA SER A 245 -11.84 -20.35 4.95
C SER A 245 -11.68 -19.48 6.20
N TYR A 246 -10.43 -19.25 6.64
CA TYR A 246 -10.13 -18.34 7.75
C TYR A 246 -10.74 -16.94 7.57
N THR A 247 -10.94 -16.52 6.32
CA THR A 247 -11.54 -15.24 5.94
C THR A 247 -12.97 -15.05 6.45
N PHE A 248 -13.64 -16.14 6.86
CA PHE A 248 -15.00 -16.14 7.39
C PHE A 248 -15.06 -16.01 8.91
N SER A 249 -13.94 -16.23 9.62
CA SER A 249 -13.89 -16.28 11.10
C SER A 249 -14.66 -15.15 11.80
N TRP A 250 -14.57 -13.93 11.29
CA TRP A 250 -15.24 -12.78 11.91
C TRP A 250 -16.79 -12.83 11.82
N ILE A 251 -17.35 -13.43 10.77
CA ILE A 251 -18.81 -13.46 10.56
C ILE A 251 -19.49 -14.59 11.34
N GLU A 252 -18.72 -15.57 11.83
CA GLU A 252 -19.18 -16.67 12.71
C GLU A 252 -19.88 -16.14 13.97
N LYS A 253 -19.46 -14.95 14.43
CA LYS A 253 -20.09 -14.30 15.59
C LYS A 253 -21.53 -13.86 15.34
N LEU A 254 -21.92 -13.72 14.07
CA LEU A 254 -23.20 -13.15 13.65
C LEU A 254 -24.09 -14.19 12.97
N ILE A 255 -23.52 -14.98 12.05
CA ILE A 255 -24.23 -15.98 11.25
C ILE A 255 -23.70 -17.35 11.59
N ASP A 256 -24.59 -18.27 11.97
CA ASP A 256 -24.29 -19.70 12.00
C ASP A 256 -24.22 -20.22 10.55
N PHE A 257 -23.05 -20.65 10.11
CA PHE A 257 -22.86 -21.16 8.75
C PHE A 257 -22.52 -22.64 8.76
N LYS A 258 -23.07 -23.37 7.79
CA LYS A 258 -23.05 -24.83 7.77
C LYS A 258 -22.12 -25.39 6.72
N SER A 259 -21.43 -26.46 7.08
CA SER A 259 -20.69 -27.30 6.13
C SER A 259 -21.58 -28.38 5.55
N GLU A 260 -21.08 -29.09 4.53
CA GLU A 260 -21.82 -30.17 3.87
C GLU A 260 -22.29 -31.26 4.86
N GLN A 261 -21.52 -31.51 5.93
CA GLN A 261 -21.86 -32.50 6.96
C GLN A 261 -23.02 -32.04 7.85
N GLU A 262 -23.37 -30.76 7.83
CA GLU A 262 -24.35 -30.14 8.72
C GLU A 262 -25.59 -29.64 7.93
N TYR A 263 -25.73 -30.00 6.64
CA TYR A 263 -26.84 -29.52 5.82
C TYR A 263 -28.21 -30.00 6.32
N GLU A 264 -28.28 -31.15 6.99
CA GLU A 264 -29.51 -31.63 7.65
C GLU A 264 -29.95 -30.72 8.82
N GLU A 265 -29.03 -29.97 9.41
CA GLU A 265 -29.27 -29.09 10.56
C GLU A 265 -29.64 -27.66 10.14
N ILE A 266 -29.73 -27.37 8.84
CA ILE A 266 -30.01 -26.02 8.34
C ILE A 266 -31.41 -25.59 8.80
N ASN A 267 -31.45 -24.49 9.55
CA ASN A 267 -32.68 -23.75 9.76
C ASN A 267 -33.03 -22.96 8.49
N TRP A 268 -34.00 -23.45 7.73
CA TRP A 268 -34.49 -22.84 6.49
C TRP A 268 -35.37 -21.60 6.68
N ASN A 269 -35.68 -21.23 7.92
CA ASN A 269 -36.39 -20.00 8.28
C ASN A 269 -35.62 -19.21 9.36
N PRO A 270 -34.39 -18.74 9.07
CA PRO A 270 -33.61 -18.01 10.05
C PRO A 270 -34.21 -16.62 10.30
N ALA A 271 -34.08 -16.13 11.53
CA ALA A 271 -34.41 -14.74 11.83
C ALA A 271 -33.34 -13.78 11.26
N SER A 272 -33.73 -12.55 10.95
CA SER A 272 -32.76 -11.49 10.65
C SER A 272 -31.95 -11.16 11.91
N ILE A 273 -30.65 -10.96 11.76
CA ILE A 273 -29.77 -10.55 12.85
C ILE A 273 -29.93 -9.05 13.12
N ASN A 274 -30.05 -8.67 14.39
CA ASN A 274 -29.96 -7.27 14.80
C ASN A 274 -28.55 -6.96 15.30
N TYR A 275 -27.85 -6.09 14.55
CA TYR A 275 -26.44 -5.77 14.75
C TYR A 275 -26.17 -4.25 14.61
N GLU A 276 -27.21 -3.41 14.73
CA GLU A 276 -27.10 -1.97 14.41
C GLU A 276 -26.15 -1.19 15.34
N ASP A 277 -26.08 -1.52 16.64
CA ASP A 277 -25.21 -0.81 17.58
C ASP A 277 -23.72 -1.01 17.23
N MET A 278 -23.34 -2.25 16.93
CA MET A 278 -21.96 -2.55 16.55
C MET A 278 -21.66 -2.05 15.12
N LYS A 279 -22.63 -2.09 14.21
CA LYS A 279 -22.52 -1.42 12.90
C LYS A 279 -22.17 0.06 13.06
N LYS A 280 -22.89 0.77 13.92
CA LYS A 280 -22.64 2.17 14.25
C LYS A 280 -21.24 2.36 14.85
N CYS A 281 -20.85 1.51 15.80
CA CYS A 281 -19.52 1.53 16.40
C CYS A 281 -18.39 1.38 15.34
N ILE A 282 -18.54 0.44 14.39
CA ILE A 282 -17.57 0.26 13.29
C ILE A 282 -17.51 1.50 12.40
N LEU A 283 -18.65 2.05 11.99
CA LEU A 283 -18.71 3.24 11.14
C LEU A 283 -18.07 4.45 11.83
N GLU A 284 -18.44 4.71 13.08
CA GLU A 284 -17.90 5.82 13.87
C GLU A 284 -16.40 5.68 14.14
N THR A 285 -15.95 4.47 14.48
CA THR A 285 -14.52 4.19 14.70
C THR A 285 -13.73 4.35 13.40
N SER A 286 -14.23 3.83 12.27
CA SER A 286 -13.57 3.95 10.97
C SER A 286 -13.52 5.40 10.51
N ALA A 287 -14.63 6.13 10.64
CA ALA A 287 -14.71 7.55 10.33
C ALA A 287 -13.76 8.39 11.18
N LYS A 288 -13.69 8.10 12.49
CA LYS A 288 -12.76 8.75 13.43
C LYS A 288 -11.31 8.54 12.98
N ARG A 289 -10.91 7.31 12.66
CA ARG A 289 -9.54 7.00 12.18
C ARG A 289 -9.18 7.76 10.90
N ILE A 290 -10.12 7.88 9.96
CA ILE A 290 -9.92 8.66 8.73
C ILE A 290 -9.78 10.15 9.06
N LYS A 291 -10.67 10.71 9.89
CA LYS A 291 -10.65 12.13 10.29
C LYS A 291 -9.38 12.49 11.06
N GLU A 292 -8.95 11.67 12.00
CA GLU A 292 -7.71 11.88 12.76
C GLU A 292 -6.48 11.85 11.85
N THR A 293 -6.45 10.90 10.90
CA THR A 293 -5.40 10.86 9.88
C THR A 293 -5.44 12.11 9.00
N TYR A 294 -6.62 12.57 8.60
CA TYR A 294 -6.78 13.80 7.84
C TYR A 294 -6.24 15.00 8.57
N ASN A 295 -6.67 15.20 9.81
CA ASN A 295 -6.25 16.33 10.62
C ASN A 295 -4.74 16.30 10.90
N LYS A 296 -4.15 15.11 11.07
CA LYS A 296 -2.72 14.94 11.27
C LYS A 296 -1.88 15.40 10.08
N TYR A 297 -2.36 15.18 8.85
CA TYR A 297 -1.53 15.32 7.64
C TYR A 297 -1.96 16.44 6.69
N ASN A 298 -3.20 16.94 6.78
CA ASN A 298 -3.75 17.84 5.78
C ASN A 298 -2.93 19.14 5.61
N GLU A 299 -2.67 19.86 6.70
CA GLU A 299 -1.93 21.13 6.63
C GLU A 299 -0.47 20.90 6.19
N LEU A 300 0.16 19.82 6.68
CA LEU A 300 1.53 19.46 6.31
C LEU A 300 1.66 19.25 4.80
N TYR A 301 0.74 18.49 4.21
CA TYR A 301 0.76 18.22 2.77
C TYR A 301 0.16 19.34 1.93
N MET A 302 -0.64 20.25 2.50
CA MET A 302 -0.96 21.51 1.84
C MET A 302 0.30 22.37 1.64
N ILE A 303 1.13 22.51 2.69
CA ILE A 303 2.41 23.23 2.60
C ILE A 303 3.36 22.51 1.62
N SER A 304 3.49 21.17 1.74
CA SER A 304 4.35 20.38 0.85
C SER A 304 3.91 20.55 -0.61
N SER A 305 2.61 20.41 -0.89
CA SER A 305 2.06 20.56 -2.25
C SER A 305 2.29 21.96 -2.81
N PHE A 306 2.20 23.02 -1.99
CA PHE A 306 2.47 24.39 -2.43
C PHE A 306 3.91 24.55 -2.95
N TYR A 307 4.91 24.06 -2.20
CA TYR A 307 6.32 24.16 -2.62
C TYR A 307 6.72 23.14 -3.68
N GLU A 308 6.13 21.95 -3.67
CA GLU A 308 6.40 20.89 -4.65
C GLU A 308 5.85 21.22 -6.05
N ASN A 309 4.71 21.90 -6.11
CA ASN A 309 4.04 22.26 -7.35
C ASN A 309 4.69 23.51 -7.99
N ARG A 310 5.78 23.28 -8.70
CA ARG A 310 6.52 24.31 -9.44
C ARG A 310 7.30 23.69 -10.59
N ASP A 311 7.70 24.53 -11.54
CA ASP A 311 8.71 24.16 -12.52
C ASP A 311 10.04 23.90 -11.81
N LYS A 312 10.50 22.66 -11.87
CA LYS A 312 11.73 22.23 -11.19
C LYS A 312 12.93 22.57 -12.06
N LYS A 313 13.84 23.39 -11.53
CA LYS A 313 15.19 23.54 -12.08
C LYS A 313 16.01 22.27 -11.79
N GLU A 314 17.00 22.00 -12.64
CA GLU A 314 18.02 21.00 -12.35
C GLU A 314 18.96 21.53 -11.27
N TYR A 315 19.12 20.78 -10.19
CA TYR A 315 20.05 21.11 -9.10
C TYR A 315 21.20 20.13 -9.12
N VAL A 316 22.42 20.65 -9.18
CA VAL A 316 23.64 19.86 -8.99
C VAL A 316 23.98 19.76 -7.52
N LEU A 317 24.41 18.57 -7.09
CA LEU A 317 24.94 18.38 -5.74
C LEU A 317 26.31 19.07 -5.63
N PHE A 318 26.31 20.31 -5.13
CA PHE A 318 27.50 21.17 -5.11
C PHE A 318 28.73 20.51 -4.48
N TYR A 319 28.52 19.65 -3.48
CA TYR A 319 29.59 18.98 -2.74
C TYR A 319 30.44 18.02 -3.58
N THR A 320 29.93 17.50 -4.71
CA THR A 320 30.68 16.63 -5.63
C THR A 320 31.19 17.35 -6.88
N GLU A 321 30.83 18.63 -7.08
CA GLU A 321 31.25 19.35 -8.29
C GLU A 321 32.77 19.50 -8.40
N ASN A 322 33.45 19.81 -7.30
CA ASN A 322 34.89 20.06 -7.34
C ASN A 322 35.68 18.78 -7.62
N ILE A 323 35.28 17.64 -7.05
CA ILE A 323 35.89 16.35 -7.39
C ILE A 323 35.56 15.95 -8.82
N LYS A 324 34.34 16.22 -9.31
CA LYS A 324 33.99 15.99 -10.72
C LYS A 324 34.90 16.77 -11.66
N LYS A 325 35.03 18.09 -11.45
CA LYS A 325 35.91 18.96 -12.25
C LYS A 325 37.37 18.54 -12.17
N HIS A 326 37.83 18.13 -10.98
CA HIS A 326 39.18 17.64 -10.78
C HIS A 326 39.43 16.33 -11.54
N ALA A 327 38.54 15.37 -11.38
CA ALA A 327 38.66 14.06 -12.00
C ALA A 327 38.53 14.15 -13.53
N ASP A 328 37.59 14.95 -14.05
CA ASP A 328 37.46 15.21 -15.49
C ASP A 328 38.74 15.80 -16.11
N LYS A 329 39.51 16.56 -15.33
CA LYS A 329 40.75 17.19 -15.77
C LYS A 329 41.99 16.30 -15.63
N TYR A 330 42.07 15.51 -14.56
CA TYR A 330 43.31 14.84 -14.16
C TYR A 330 43.23 13.32 -14.12
N TRP A 331 42.05 12.73 -14.14
CA TRP A 331 41.87 11.29 -13.94
C TRP A 331 41.41 10.60 -15.23
N ASN A 332 41.93 9.40 -15.46
CA ASN A 332 41.51 8.52 -16.55
C ASN A 332 40.84 7.28 -15.97
N LYS A 333 39.67 6.92 -16.50
CA LYS A 333 38.89 5.75 -16.03
C LYS A 333 39.64 4.41 -16.13
N LYS A 334 40.66 4.31 -16.99
CA LYS A 334 41.47 3.10 -17.17
C LYS A 334 42.67 3.02 -16.22
N GLU A 335 43.02 4.09 -15.53
CA GLU A 335 44.18 4.14 -14.66
C GLU A 335 43.85 3.67 -13.24
N ASN A 336 44.85 3.12 -12.55
CA ASN A 336 44.75 2.79 -11.13
C ASN A 336 45.03 4.07 -10.31
N ILE A 337 43.97 4.77 -9.92
CA ILE A 337 44.04 6.05 -9.22
C ILE A 337 44.06 5.79 -7.72
N LYS A 338 45.13 6.20 -7.03
CA LYS A 338 45.15 6.18 -5.57
C LYS A 338 44.67 7.52 -5.02
N TYR A 339 43.73 7.48 -4.10
CA TYR A 339 43.24 8.68 -3.42
C TYR A 339 43.10 8.46 -1.91
N ALA A 340 43.10 9.56 -1.18
CA ALA A 340 42.90 9.58 0.26
C ALA A 340 41.95 10.71 0.65
N PHE A 341 41.23 10.55 1.74
CA PHE A 341 40.35 11.60 2.26
C PHE A 341 41.01 12.36 3.40
N TRP A 342 40.80 13.67 3.48
CA TRP A 342 41.12 14.46 4.66
C TRP A 342 39.85 15.11 5.23
N GLY A 343 39.58 14.79 6.49
CA GLY A 343 38.49 15.36 7.28
C GLY A 343 37.16 14.72 6.93
N VAL A 344 36.95 13.49 7.40
CA VAL A 344 35.76 12.70 7.07
C VAL A 344 34.49 13.38 7.59
N THR A 345 33.52 13.54 6.69
CA THR A 345 32.18 14.11 6.90
C THR A 345 31.17 13.39 6.00
N GLN A 346 29.89 13.75 6.06
CA GLN A 346 28.86 13.24 5.13
C GLN A 346 29.17 13.52 3.65
N ILE A 347 30.00 14.53 3.35
CA ILE A 347 30.45 14.82 1.99
C ILE A 347 31.42 13.76 1.50
N THR A 348 32.17 13.14 2.43
CA THR A 348 33.07 12.04 2.11
C THR A 348 32.30 10.87 1.52
N ASP A 349 31.13 10.51 2.08
CA ASP A 349 30.26 9.48 1.50
C ASP A 349 29.84 9.84 0.07
N LEU A 350 29.34 11.07 -0.15
CA LEU A 350 28.90 11.54 -1.46
C LEU A 350 30.03 11.52 -2.51
N VAL A 351 31.23 11.91 -2.11
CA VAL A 351 32.41 11.92 -2.98
C VAL A 351 32.91 10.50 -3.23
N TYR A 352 32.91 9.64 -2.21
CA TYR A 352 33.30 8.25 -2.31
C TYR A 352 32.38 7.49 -3.29
N ASP A 353 31.07 7.64 -3.15
CA ASP A 353 30.08 7.04 -4.06
C ASP A 353 30.24 7.53 -5.49
N TYR A 354 30.48 8.84 -5.67
CA TYR A 354 30.80 9.41 -6.98
C TYR A 354 32.04 8.76 -7.60
N ILE A 355 33.13 8.62 -6.82
CA ILE A 355 34.39 8.01 -7.29
C ILE A 355 34.16 6.54 -7.65
N LEU A 356 33.57 5.74 -6.76
CA LEU A 356 33.29 4.33 -7.02
C LEU A 356 32.48 4.12 -8.30
N LYS A 357 31.46 4.95 -8.51
CA LYS A 357 30.58 4.86 -9.69
C LYS A 357 31.28 5.22 -11.00
N ASN A 358 32.19 6.20 -10.98
CA ASN A 358 32.76 6.77 -12.21
C ASN A 358 34.19 6.29 -12.51
N PHE A 359 34.93 5.84 -11.50
CA PHE A 359 36.33 5.41 -11.55
C PHE A 359 36.49 4.10 -10.76
N PRO A 360 36.01 2.96 -11.30
CA PRO A 360 35.96 1.68 -10.57
C PRO A 360 37.34 1.12 -10.20
N ASN A 361 38.40 1.56 -10.88
CA ASN A 361 39.79 1.19 -10.57
C ASN A 361 40.44 2.13 -9.53
N ALA A 362 39.74 3.15 -9.04
CA ALA A 362 40.28 4.05 -8.05
C ALA A 362 40.27 3.39 -6.66
N GLN A 363 41.40 3.49 -5.96
CA GLN A 363 41.60 2.88 -4.66
C GLN A 363 41.72 3.94 -3.56
N LEU A 364 40.84 3.84 -2.56
CA LEU A 364 41.00 4.57 -1.31
C LEU A 364 42.14 3.91 -0.52
N VAL A 365 43.23 4.64 -0.28
CA VAL A 365 44.43 4.09 0.36
C VAL A 365 44.69 4.63 1.76
N ALA A 366 44.17 5.80 2.09
CA ALA A 366 44.38 6.42 3.39
C ALA A 366 43.26 7.41 3.72
N ILE A 367 43.18 7.75 5.00
CA ILE A 367 42.27 8.77 5.53
C ILE A 367 43.05 9.58 6.54
N PHE A 368 42.87 10.89 6.55
CA PHE A 368 43.55 11.79 7.46
C PHE A 368 42.55 12.57 8.31
N ASP A 369 42.80 12.64 9.61
CA ASP A 369 42.10 13.55 10.51
C ASP A 369 43.06 14.04 11.61
N LYS A 370 42.98 15.33 11.90
CA LYS A 370 43.88 16.00 12.85
C LYS A 370 43.54 15.69 14.30
N TYR A 371 42.26 15.47 14.60
CA TYR A 371 41.76 15.47 15.97
C TYR A 371 41.07 14.16 16.35
N ARG A 372 40.52 13.44 15.36
CA ARG A 372 39.66 12.27 15.60
C ARG A 372 40.34 11.00 15.09
N ASP A 373 39.98 9.89 15.70
CA ASP A 373 40.27 8.55 15.18
C ASP A 373 38.99 8.04 14.52
N ILE A 374 38.98 8.07 13.19
CA ILE A 374 37.79 7.76 12.38
C ILE A 374 38.04 6.46 11.64
N ASN A 375 37.09 5.53 11.73
CA ASN A 375 37.01 4.39 10.84
C ASN A 375 36.07 4.73 9.68
N PHE A 376 36.56 4.62 8.44
CA PHE A 376 35.75 4.78 7.25
C PHE A 376 36.14 3.74 6.21
N HIS A 377 35.17 2.90 5.84
CA HIS A 377 35.36 1.72 4.98
C HIS A 377 36.54 0.82 5.39
N GLY A 378 36.76 0.65 6.71
CA GLY A 378 37.79 -0.24 7.26
C GLY A 378 39.18 0.41 7.39
N LEU A 379 39.36 1.64 6.95
CA LEU A 379 40.59 2.41 7.18
C LEU A 379 40.45 3.28 8.42
N ILE A 380 41.48 3.30 9.25
CA ILE A 380 41.59 4.17 10.42
C ILE A 380 42.33 5.44 10.01
N SER A 381 41.84 6.60 10.43
CA SER A 381 42.45 7.88 10.10
C SER A 381 43.87 8.01 10.66
N GLU A 382 44.79 8.41 9.81
CA GLU A 382 46.15 8.81 10.14
C GLU A 382 46.24 10.29 10.51
N ARG A 383 47.32 10.65 11.19
CA ARG A 383 47.65 12.04 11.52
C ARG A 383 48.28 12.75 10.31
N LEU A 384 48.11 14.08 10.26
CA LEU A 384 48.48 14.88 9.08
C LEU A 384 49.99 14.99 8.84
N ASP A 385 50.82 14.76 9.86
CA ASP A 385 52.27 14.67 9.73
C ASP A 385 52.72 13.51 8.81
N GLN A 386 51.86 12.52 8.58
CA GLN A 386 52.13 11.39 7.68
C GLN A 386 51.77 11.69 6.21
N ILE A 387 51.17 12.83 5.91
CA ILE A 387 50.58 13.11 4.58
C ILE A 387 51.61 13.17 3.44
N ASP A 388 52.87 13.49 3.78
CA ASP A 388 53.99 13.56 2.84
C ASP A 388 54.52 12.16 2.45
N ASN A 389 54.11 11.09 3.15
CA ASN A 389 54.38 9.71 2.74
C ASN A 389 53.54 9.31 1.50
N TYR A 390 52.56 10.14 1.11
CA TYR A 390 51.57 9.84 0.09
C TYR A 390 51.70 10.75 -1.14
N ASN A 391 52.91 11.08 -1.60
CA ASN A 391 53.15 12.10 -2.65
C ASN A 391 52.47 11.83 -4.00
N GLU A 392 52.24 10.57 -4.37
CA GLU A 392 51.56 10.19 -5.63
C GLU A 392 50.06 9.91 -5.47
N VAL A 393 49.51 10.16 -4.29
CA VAL A 393 48.09 9.95 -3.97
C VAL A 393 47.33 11.26 -4.11
N CYS A 394 46.12 11.23 -4.66
CA CYS A 394 45.25 12.40 -4.67
C CYS A 394 44.60 12.61 -3.29
N ILE A 395 44.96 13.67 -2.58
CA ILE A 395 44.35 14.00 -1.27
C ILE A 395 43.08 14.83 -1.51
N ILE A 396 41.94 14.29 -1.09
CA ILE A 396 40.64 14.94 -1.24
C ILE A 396 40.20 15.45 0.13
N ALA A 397 40.33 16.76 0.35
CA ALA A 397 39.81 17.40 1.54
C ALA A 397 38.28 17.53 1.42
N THR A 398 37.54 16.95 2.35
CA THR A 398 36.07 16.87 2.31
C THR A 398 35.39 17.67 3.40
N GLY A 399 36.06 17.94 4.52
CA GLY A 399 35.58 18.87 5.55
C GLY A 399 35.87 20.34 5.20
N ASN A 400 35.02 21.27 5.64
CA ASN A 400 35.23 22.71 5.40
C ASN A 400 36.56 23.19 6.01
N SER A 401 36.80 22.88 7.29
CA SER A 401 38.06 23.23 7.98
C SER A 401 39.26 22.55 7.32
N SER A 402 39.13 21.27 6.97
CA SER A 402 40.17 20.52 6.26
C SER A 402 40.47 21.11 4.88
N CYS A 403 39.47 21.63 4.17
CA CYS A 403 39.70 22.32 2.89
C CYS A 403 40.45 23.65 3.07
N ILE A 404 40.17 24.40 4.13
CA ILE A 404 40.88 25.64 4.45
C ILE A 404 42.34 25.33 4.78
N GLU A 405 42.59 24.36 5.64
CA GLU A 405 43.94 23.96 6.04
C GLU A 405 44.70 23.32 4.86
N ALA A 406 44.06 22.44 4.09
CA ALA A 406 44.63 21.84 2.88
C ALA A 406 44.96 22.88 1.81
N ARG A 407 44.18 23.96 1.69
CA ARG A 407 44.48 25.04 0.77
C ARG A 407 45.81 25.69 1.14
N GLU A 408 46.00 26.06 2.40
CA GLU A 408 47.25 26.68 2.85
C GLU A 408 48.42 25.70 2.75
N LEU A 409 48.20 24.45 3.16
CA LEU A 409 49.22 23.41 3.12
C LEU A 409 49.70 23.12 1.70
N PHE A 410 48.78 22.95 0.74
CA PHE A 410 49.10 22.49 -0.62
C PHE A 410 49.38 23.60 -1.63
N LYS A 411 49.11 24.87 -1.29
CA LYS A 411 49.25 26.03 -2.20
C LYS A 411 50.57 26.06 -2.97
N ASN A 412 51.66 25.73 -2.30
CA ASN A 412 53.02 25.79 -2.85
C ASN A 412 53.80 24.47 -2.73
N SER A 413 53.24 23.45 -2.09
CA SER A 413 53.95 22.21 -1.73
C SER A 413 53.55 21.01 -2.58
N ARG A 414 52.38 21.04 -3.22
CA ARG A 414 51.81 19.87 -3.90
C ARG A 414 51.25 20.25 -5.27
N ASN A 415 51.45 19.38 -6.27
CA ASN A 415 50.89 19.59 -7.60
C ASN A 415 49.36 19.50 -7.55
N GLN A 416 48.66 20.38 -8.26
CA GLN A 416 47.21 20.40 -8.35
C GLN A 416 46.58 19.08 -8.79
N LYS A 417 47.28 18.18 -9.50
CA LYS A 417 46.73 16.85 -9.82
C LYS A 417 46.55 15.94 -8.59
N TYR A 418 47.30 16.19 -7.51
CA TYR A 418 47.40 15.35 -6.32
C TYR A 418 46.66 15.90 -5.11
N TYR A 419 45.83 16.93 -5.27
CA TYR A 419 44.89 17.31 -4.23
C TYR A 419 43.62 17.92 -4.81
N CYS A 420 42.48 17.66 -4.16
CA CYS A 420 41.19 18.25 -4.49
C CYS A 420 40.56 18.81 -3.21
N LEU A 421 40.00 20.01 -3.30
CA LEU A 421 39.27 20.64 -2.19
C LEU A 421 37.79 20.63 -2.53
N CYS A 422 36.97 19.88 -1.79
CA CYS A 422 35.52 19.90 -1.99
C CYS A 422 34.91 21.27 -1.71
N PHE A 423 35.57 22.09 -0.88
CA PHE A 423 35.17 23.47 -0.58
C PHE A 423 36.17 24.52 -1.07
N GLY A 424 35.64 25.65 -1.54
CA GLY A 424 36.33 26.93 -1.58
C GLY A 424 37.11 27.29 -2.85
N ASN A 425 36.60 26.91 -4.02
CA ASN A 425 36.67 27.84 -5.14
C ASN A 425 35.49 28.80 -4.99
N LYS A 426 35.80 30.11 -4.94
CA LYS A 426 34.86 31.23 -4.84
C LYS A 426 33.44 30.85 -5.26
N TYR A 427 32.47 31.05 -4.37
CA TYR A 427 31.11 31.41 -4.78
C TYR A 427 31.20 32.73 -5.56
N LYS A 428 31.62 32.67 -6.83
CA LYS A 428 31.15 33.65 -7.79
C LYS A 428 29.74 33.18 -8.13
N ILE A 429 28.80 33.58 -7.27
CA ILE A 429 27.40 33.69 -7.64
C ILE A 429 27.43 34.61 -8.86
N ILE A 430 27.14 34.06 -10.04
CA ILE A 430 26.88 34.86 -11.24
C ILE A 430 25.56 35.60 -11.00
#